data_AF-A0A7C4FNL3-F1
#
_entry.id   AF-A0A7C4FNL3-F1
#
_cell.length_a   1.000
_cell.length_b   1.000
_cell.length_c   1.000
_cell.angle_alpha   90.00
_cell.angle_beta   90.00
_cell.angle_gamma   90.00
#
_symmetry.space_group_name_H-M   'P 1'
#
loop_
_entity.id
_entity.type
_entity.pdbx_description
1 polymer ?
#
loop_
_entity_poly.entity_id
_entity_poly.type
_entity_poly.pdbx_seq_one_letter_code
_entity_poly.pdbx_strand_id
1 'polypeptide(L)'
;ESLKVLQDITQGLLTEIKTENHINRITSKANPRKMERVPAGAVFEGRMVFELYAEGDEDLLSLVFSGMRALEDSYLGGCGSRGYGRVKFENISVIYRPNKYYLGKCQEIKIVEANSLAGIKDKEIISKLKEYAF
;
A
#
# COMPACT_ATOMS: atom_id res chain seq x y z
N GLU A 1 0.61 -17.78 -3.01
CA GLU A 1 0.48 -18.19 -1.59
C GLU A 1 -0.67 -17.47 -0.89
N SER A 2 -0.70 -16.13 -0.86
CA SER A 2 -1.81 -15.32 -0.27
C SER A 2 -3.23 -15.72 -0.71
N LEU A 3 -3.46 -15.94 -2.02
CA LEU A 3 -4.78 -16.32 -2.55
C LEU A 3 -5.30 -17.65 -1.98
N LYS A 4 -4.40 -18.62 -1.75
CA LYS A 4 -4.77 -19.94 -1.20
C LYS A 4 -5.16 -19.82 0.27
N VAL A 5 -4.38 -19.05 1.05
CA VAL A 5 -4.69 -18.73 2.45
C VAL A 5 -6.04 -18.01 2.56
N LEU A 6 -6.32 -17.07 1.66
CA LEU A 6 -7.61 -16.37 1.62
C LEU A 6 -8.76 -17.32 1.28
N GLN A 7 -8.59 -18.20 0.30
CA GLN A 7 -9.59 -19.22 -0.05
C GLN A 7 -9.87 -20.16 1.12
N ASP A 8 -8.85 -20.56 1.86
CA ASP A 8 -9.00 -21.44 3.02
C ASP A 8 -9.74 -20.74 4.18
N ILE A 9 -9.40 -19.47 4.48
CA ILE A 9 -10.06 -18.68 5.53
C ILE A 9 -11.53 -18.38 5.18
N THR A 10 -11.81 -18.12 3.91
CA THR A 10 -13.14 -17.65 3.45
C THR A 10 -14.00 -18.75 2.84
N GLN A 11 -13.56 -20.00 2.88
CA GLN A 11 -14.25 -21.12 2.23
C GLN A 11 -14.53 -20.84 0.73
N GLY A 12 -13.58 -20.18 0.06
CA GLY A 12 -13.65 -19.86 -1.36
C GLY A 12 -14.31 -18.52 -1.72
N LEU A 13 -14.88 -17.77 -0.77
CA LEU A 13 -15.57 -16.50 -1.03
C LEU A 13 -14.62 -15.29 -1.22
N LEU A 14 -13.34 -15.42 -0.81
CA LEU A 14 -12.30 -14.37 -0.78
C LEU A 14 -12.60 -13.15 0.11
N THR A 15 -13.87 -12.96 0.48
CA THR A 15 -14.36 -11.97 1.45
C THR A 15 -15.01 -12.65 2.65
N GLU A 16 -15.18 -11.91 3.74
CA GLU A 16 -15.91 -12.36 4.92
C GLU A 16 -17.04 -11.38 5.28
N ILE A 17 -18.13 -11.91 5.82
CA ILE A 17 -19.22 -11.10 6.37
C ILE A 17 -18.97 -10.87 7.86
N LYS A 18 -18.64 -9.64 8.23
CA LYS A 18 -18.57 -9.21 9.62
C LYS A 18 -19.91 -8.63 10.04
N THR A 19 -20.50 -9.15 11.12
CA THR A 19 -21.69 -8.56 11.72
C THR A 19 -21.27 -7.56 12.80
N GLU A 20 -21.77 -6.33 12.71
CA GLU A 20 -21.67 -5.33 13.78
C GLU A 20 -23.04 -5.06 14.37
N ASN A 21 -23.10 -4.57 15.61
CA ASN A 21 -24.36 -4.31 16.28
C ASN A 21 -24.36 -2.91 16.89
N HIS A 22 -25.48 -2.21 16.73
CA HIS A 22 -25.75 -0.99 17.48
C HIS A 22 -26.76 -1.30 18.58
N ILE A 23 -26.36 -1.16 19.84
CA ILE A 23 -27.21 -1.45 21.00
C ILE A 23 -27.82 -0.15 21.52
N ASN A 24 -29.15 -0.09 21.61
CA ASN A 24 -29.83 1.04 22.23
C ASN A 24 -29.52 1.06 23.74
N ARG A 25 -28.97 2.17 24.23
CA ARG A 25 -28.53 2.31 25.63
C ARG A 25 -29.66 2.30 26.67
N ILE A 26 -30.90 2.57 26.27
CA ILE A 26 -32.07 2.62 27.16
C ILE A 26 -32.78 1.26 27.14
N THR A 27 -33.10 0.76 25.94
CA THR A 27 -33.92 -0.46 25.79
C THR A 27 -33.10 -1.74 25.69
N SER A 28 -31.78 -1.64 25.62
CA SER A 28 -30.85 -2.76 25.33
C SER A 28 -31.15 -3.51 24.03
N LYS A 29 -31.98 -2.94 23.14
CA LYS A 29 -32.34 -3.56 21.86
C LYS A 29 -31.16 -3.54 20.90
N ALA A 30 -30.86 -4.71 20.33
CA ALA A 30 -29.88 -4.90 19.27
C ALA A 30 -30.42 -4.44 17.89
N ASN A 31 -29.54 -3.86 17.08
CA ASN A 31 -29.76 -3.59 15.67
C ASN A 31 -28.52 -4.06 14.86
N PRO A 32 -28.45 -5.37 14.52
CA PRO A 32 -27.32 -5.95 13.82
C PRO A 32 -27.29 -5.55 12.34
N ARG A 33 -26.09 -5.25 11.85
CA ARG A 33 -25.78 -4.94 10.45
C ARG A 33 -24.68 -5.87 9.95
N LYS A 34 -24.87 -6.43 8.76
CA LYS A 34 -23.85 -7.26 8.09
C LYS A 34 -23.05 -6.39 7.14
N MET A 35 -21.73 -6.48 7.19
CA MET A 35 -20.83 -5.79 6.25
C MET A 35 -19.84 -6.80 5.70
N GLU A 36 -19.72 -6.82 4.38
CA GLU A 36 -18.69 -7.59 3.70
C GLU A 36 -17.35 -6.85 3.80
N ARG A 37 -16.25 -7.59 4.00
CA ARG A 37 -14.90 -7.04 4.02
C ARG A 37 -13.88 -8.06 3.53
N VAL A 38 -12.72 -7.55 3.12
CA VAL A 38 -11.55 -8.39 2.88
C VAL A 38 -11.01 -8.89 4.24
N PRO A 39 -10.74 -10.20 4.39
CA PRO A 39 -10.16 -10.75 5.61
C PRO A 39 -8.78 -10.17 5.91
N ALA A 40 -8.42 -10.12 7.19
CA ALA A 40 -7.08 -9.72 7.61
C ALA A 40 -6.03 -10.72 7.06
N GLY A 41 -4.88 -10.19 6.65
CA GLY A 41 -3.80 -10.99 6.04
C GLY A 41 -3.92 -11.16 4.52
N ALA A 42 -4.97 -10.62 3.89
CA ALA A 42 -5.02 -10.50 2.44
C ALA A 42 -3.86 -9.63 1.93
N VAL A 43 -3.16 -10.12 0.90
CA VAL A 43 -2.07 -9.39 0.24
C VAL A 43 -2.49 -8.99 -1.16
N PHE A 44 -2.23 -7.74 -1.52
CA PHE A 44 -2.49 -7.17 -2.83
C PHE A 44 -1.19 -6.72 -3.47
N GLU A 45 -1.05 -6.95 -4.77
CA GLU A 45 0.02 -6.34 -5.56
C GLU A 45 -0.38 -4.91 -5.92
N GLY A 46 0.49 -3.96 -5.60
CA GLY A 46 0.28 -2.54 -5.87
C GLY A 46 1.42 -1.97 -6.69
N ARG A 47 1.09 -1.06 -7.61
CA ARG A 47 2.07 -0.32 -8.40
C ARG A 47 1.71 1.16 -8.44
N MET A 48 2.69 2.00 -8.14
CA MET A 48 2.61 3.45 -8.31
C MET A 48 3.58 3.88 -9.42
N VAL A 49 3.19 4.88 -10.20
CA VAL A 49 4.03 5.51 -11.21
C VAL A 49 4.24 6.95 -10.79
N PHE A 50 5.50 7.36 -10.69
CA PHE A 50 5.91 8.72 -10.38
C PHE A 50 6.71 9.25 -11.56
N GLU A 51 6.26 10.37 -12.12
CA GLU A 51 6.85 10.96 -13.32
C GLU A 51 7.74 12.14 -12.93
N LEU A 52 8.93 12.21 -13.54
CA LEU A 52 9.87 13.31 -13.36
C LEU A 52 9.80 14.21 -14.58
N TYR A 53 9.45 15.48 -14.39
CA TYR A 53 9.30 16.48 -15.44
C TYR A 53 10.41 17.51 -15.43
N ALA A 54 10.93 17.86 -14.25
CA ALA A 54 11.99 18.83 -14.05
C ALA A 54 13.04 18.36 -13.03
N GLU A 55 14.20 19.02 -13.05
CA GLU A 55 15.21 18.86 -12.01
C GLU A 55 14.66 19.27 -10.64
N GLY A 56 14.85 18.42 -9.62
CA GLY A 56 14.32 18.61 -8.27
C GLY A 56 13.04 17.84 -8.00
N ASP A 57 12.33 17.31 -9.01
CA ASP A 57 11.12 16.51 -8.82
C ASP A 57 11.39 15.22 -8.02
N GLU A 58 12.60 14.68 -8.09
CA GLU A 58 13.03 13.52 -7.32
C GLU A 58 12.93 13.75 -5.81
N ASP A 59 13.07 15.00 -5.34
CA ASP A 59 12.93 15.33 -3.92
C ASP A 59 11.47 15.13 -3.44
N LEU A 60 10.49 15.29 -4.32
CA LEU A 60 9.07 15.09 -4.02
C LEU A 60 8.72 13.62 -3.75
N LEU A 61 9.55 12.67 -4.17
CA LEU A 61 9.34 11.25 -3.89
C LEU A 61 9.33 10.97 -2.36
N SER A 62 10.06 11.76 -1.57
CA SER A 62 10.03 11.69 -0.10
C SER A 62 8.63 11.93 0.49
N LEU A 63 7.82 12.76 -0.17
CA LEU A 63 6.44 13.04 0.25
C LEU A 63 5.56 11.81 0.03
N VAL A 64 5.78 11.06 -1.05
CA VAL A 64 5.06 9.81 -1.34
C VAL A 64 5.36 8.79 -0.24
N PHE A 65 6.64 8.55 0.08
CA PHE A 65 7.00 7.63 1.17
C PHE A 65 6.45 8.06 2.52
N SER A 66 6.44 9.37 2.80
CA SER A 66 5.86 9.92 4.04
C SER A 66 4.35 9.70 4.10
N GLY A 67 3.63 9.89 2.99
CA GLY A 67 2.21 9.57 2.90
C GLY A 67 1.93 8.09 3.10
N MET A 68 2.77 7.20 2.54
CA MET A 68 2.64 5.76 2.76
C MET A 68 2.83 5.38 4.24
N ARG A 69 3.85 5.93 4.91
CA ARG A 69 4.07 5.73 6.35
C ARG A 69 2.89 6.23 7.17
N ALA A 70 2.37 7.42 6.86
CA ALA A 70 1.19 7.97 7.52
C ALA A 70 -0.06 7.10 7.29
N LEU A 71 -0.18 6.44 6.14
CA LEU A 71 -1.27 5.53 5.85
C LEU A 71 -1.18 4.23 6.68
N GLU A 72 0.02 3.72 6.95
CA GLU A 72 0.21 2.57 7.87
C GLU A 72 -0.22 2.88 9.31
N ASP A 73 -0.02 4.12 9.76
CA ASP A 73 -0.53 4.61 11.06
C ASP A 73 -2.04 4.93 11.04
N SER A 74 -2.65 4.94 9.85
CA SER A 74 -4.05 5.27 9.61
C SER A 74 -4.80 4.06 9.04
N TYR A 75 -5.82 4.31 8.22
CA TYR A 75 -6.60 3.28 7.56
C TYR A 75 -7.01 3.69 6.15
N LEU A 76 -7.18 2.67 5.30
CA LEU A 76 -7.69 2.79 3.95
C LEU A 76 -9.17 2.37 3.89
N GLY A 77 -10.01 3.19 3.26
CA GLY A 77 -11.44 2.89 3.08
C GLY A 77 -12.30 3.26 4.30
N GLY A 78 -13.45 2.58 4.43
CA GLY A 78 -14.48 2.92 5.43
C GLY A 78 -14.30 2.25 6.79
N CYS A 79 -14.98 2.79 7.81
CA CYS A 79 -15.09 2.23 9.16
C CYS A 79 -13.77 2.03 9.94
N GLY A 80 -12.70 2.77 9.61
CA GLY A 80 -11.40 2.62 10.26
C GLY A 80 -11.39 2.83 11.77
N SER A 81 -12.21 3.74 12.29
CA SER A 81 -12.40 3.92 13.74
C SER A 81 -12.95 2.69 14.47
N ARG A 82 -13.48 1.71 13.73
CA ARG A 82 -13.97 0.40 14.20
C ARG A 82 -13.01 -0.75 13.86
N GLY A 83 -11.77 -0.43 13.48
CA GLY A 83 -10.70 -1.40 13.22
C GLY A 83 -10.64 -1.95 11.79
N TYR A 84 -11.16 -1.23 10.80
CA TYR A 84 -11.07 -1.61 9.39
C TYR A 84 -9.89 -0.91 8.71
N GLY A 85 -9.45 -1.46 7.58
CA GLY A 85 -8.60 -0.72 6.66
C GLY A 85 -7.15 -0.52 7.10
N ARG A 86 -6.68 -1.18 8.17
CA ARG A 86 -5.26 -1.19 8.49
C ARG A 86 -4.49 -1.88 7.37
N VAL A 87 -3.49 -1.20 6.85
CA VAL A 87 -2.64 -1.70 5.76
C VAL A 87 -1.18 -1.69 6.19
N LYS A 88 -0.38 -2.50 5.51
CA LYS A 88 1.07 -2.53 5.64
C LYS A 88 1.66 -2.69 4.26
N PHE A 89 2.75 -1.98 3.96
CA PHE A 89 3.47 -2.12 2.71
C PHE A 89 4.68 -3.04 2.92
N GLU A 90 4.76 -4.08 2.11
CA GLU A 90 5.82 -5.09 2.15
C GLU A 90 6.38 -5.31 0.74
N ASN A 91 7.64 -5.76 0.66
CA ASN A 91 8.32 -6.09 -0.60
C ASN A 91 8.29 -4.95 -1.63
N ILE A 92 8.80 -3.78 -1.22
CA ILE A 92 8.78 -2.54 -2.00
C ILE A 92 10.01 -2.50 -2.89
N SER A 93 9.80 -2.35 -4.20
CA SER A 93 10.86 -2.08 -5.18
C SER A 93 10.68 -0.71 -5.80
N VAL A 94 11.75 0.09 -5.85
CA VAL A 94 11.77 1.35 -6.61
C VAL A 94 12.62 1.13 -7.85
N ILE A 95 12.01 1.36 -9.01
CA ILE A 95 12.62 1.13 -10.31
C ILE A 95 12.57 2.44 -11.10
N TYR A 96 13.73 2.87 -11.58
CA TYR A 96 13.87 4.01 -12.45
C TYR A 96 13.90 3.57 -13.92
N ARG A 97 13.08 4.23 -14.75
CA ARG A 97 12.97 3.97 -16.18
C ARG A 97 13.24 5.27 -16.95
N PRO A 98 14.48 5.52 -17.39
CA PRO A 98 14.80 6.71 -18.17
C PRO A 98 14.13 6.65 -19.55
N ASN A 99 14.03 7.78 -20.26
CA ASN A 99 13.47 7.81 -21.61
C ASN A 99 14.17 6.81 -22.57
N LYS A 100 15.50 6.67 -22.44
CA LYS A 100 16.30 5.69 -23.18
C LYS A 100 15.82 4.23 -23.03
N TYR A 101 15.21 3.86 -21.90
CA TYR A 101 14.65 2.52 -21.68
C TYR A 101 13.47 2.28 -22.62
N TYR A 102 12.56 3.25 -22.73
CA TYR A 102 11.40 3.16 -23.62
C TYR A 102 11.79 3.20 -25.11
N LEU A 103 12.95 3.77 -25.44
CA LEU A 103 13.55 3.71 -26.77
C LEU A 103 14.32 2.39 -27.05
N GLY A 104 14.33 1.44 -26.10
CA GLY A 104 15.03 0.16 -26.24
C GLY A 104 16.56 0.26 -26.15
N LYS A 105 17.09 1.37 -25.64
CA LYS A 105 18.54 1.66 -25.62
C LYS A 105 19.23 1.28 -24.30
N CYS A 106 18.47 1.05 -23.23
CA CYS A 106 18.99 0.58 -21.96
C CYS A 106 17.94 -0.25 -21.21
N GLN A 107 18.38 -0.94 -20.14
CA GLN A 107 17.48 -1.64 -19.23
C GLN A 107 16.98 -0.72 -18.11
N GLU A 108 15.92 -1.14 -17.42
CA GLU A 108 15.45 -0.46 -16.23
C GLU A 108 16.45 -0.58 -15.08
N ILE A 109 16.48 0.43 -14.20
CA ILE A 109 17.47 0.53 -13.13
C ILE A 109 16.74 0.31 -11.81
N LYS A 110 17.03 -0.79 -11.11
CA LYS A 110 16.49 -1.04 -9.78
C LYS A 110 17.26 -0.19 -8.76
N ILE A 111 16.59 0.79 -8.13
CA ILE A 111 17.21 1.73 -7.19
C ILE A 111 17.30 1.14 -5.78
N VAL A 112 16.20 0.51 -5.33
CA VAL A 112 16.12 -0.15 -4.03
C VAL A 112 15.12 -1.31 -4.05
N GLU A 113 15.36 -2.27 -3.17
CA GLU A 113 14.45 -3.35 -2.81
C GLU A 113 14.45 -3.48 -1.29
N ALA A 114 13.28 -3.38 -0.68
CA ALA A 114 13.13 -3.39 0.77
C ALA A 114 11.92 -4.24 1.18
N ASN A 115 12.08 -5.05 2.23
CA ASN A 115 10.98 -5.90 2.71
C ASN A 115 9.85 -5.11 3.38
N SER A 116 10.11 -3.87 3.85
CA SER A 116 9.12 -2.99 4.48
C SER A 116 9.46 -1.52 4.28
N LEU A 117 8.48 -0.63 4.52
CA LEU A 117 8.68 0.83 4.49
C LEU A 117 9.76 1.32 5.46
N ALA A 118 9.96 0.64 6.60
CA ALA A 118 11.02 1.00 7.55
C ALA A 118 12.43 0.82 6.97
N GLY A 119 12.58 -0.05 5.96
CA GLY A 119 13.85 -0.24 5.23
C GLY A 119 14.11 0.81 4.15
N ILE A 120 13.12 1.66 3.83
CA ILE A 120 13.25 2.71 2.82
C ILE A 120 13.94 3.92 3.44
N LYS A 121 15.11 4.26 2.88
CA LYS A 121 15.87 5.46 3.24
C LYS A 121 15.75 6.49 2.13
N ASP A 122 14.81 7.42 2.30
CA ASP A 122 14.44 8.43 1.31
C ASP A 122 15.66 9.15 0.71
N LYS A 123 16.59 9.63 1.56
CA LYS A 123 17.80 10.36 1.12
C LYS A 123 18.72 9.54 0.20
N GLU A 124 18.90 8.25 0.48
CA GLU A 124 19.76 7.38 -0.32
C GLU A 124 19.13 7.11 -1.69
N ILE A 125 17.81 6.92 -1.74
CA ILE A 125 17.06 6.72 -3.00
C ILE A 125 17.11 7.98 -3.86
N ILE A 126 16.86 9.14 -3.26
CA ILE A 126 16.88 10.42 -3.95
C ILE A 126 18.26 10.71 -4.50
N SER A 127 19.33 10.50 -3.72
CA SER A 127 20.71 10.69 -4.19
C SER A 127 21.01 9.82 -5.42
N LYS A 128 20.63 8.54 -5.39
CA LYS A 128 20.77 7.65 -6.54
C LYS A 128 19.96 8.11 -7.74
N LEU A 129 18.74 8.61 -7.54
CA LEU A 129 17.93 9.13 -8.64
C LEU A 129 18.56 10.36 -9.28
N LYS A 130 19.13 11.27 -8.48
CA LYS A 130 19.88 12.44 -8.99
C LYS A 130 21.06 12.03 -9.86
N GLU A 131 21.78 10.96 -9.50
CA GLU A 131 22.90 10.41 -10.31
C GLU A 131 22.47 9.83 -11.66
N TYR A 132 21.22 9.35 -11.80
CA TYR A 132 20.73 8.73 -13.02
C TYR A 132 19.86 9.63 -13.90
N ALA A 133 19.12 10.56 -13.28
CA ALA A 133 18.18 11.42 -13.97
C ALA A 133 18.86 12.60 -14.69
N PHE A 134 20.06 13.01 -14.23
CA PHE A 134 20.80 14.16 -14.74
C PHE A 134 22.29 13.87 -14.92
#